data_AF-A0A846EGX1-F1
#
_entry.id   AF-A0A846EGX1-F1
#
_cell.length_a   1.000
_cell.length_b   1.000
_cell.length_c   1.000
_cell.angle_alpha   90.00
_cell.angle_beta   90.00
_cell.angle_gamma   90.00
#
_symmetry.space_group_name_H-M   'P 1'
#
loop_
_entity.id
_entity.type
_entity.pdbx_description
1 polymer ?
#
loop_
_entity_poly.entity_id
_entity_poly.type
_entity_poly.pdbx_seq_one_letter_code
_entity_poly.pdbx_strand_id
1 'polypeptide(L)' 'MIKKGFKALVDASGYVDAIRFIRQLDNGSGDYTKERHQCLVQGTMDEIIADIKKHQESI' A
#
# COMPACT_ATOMS: atom_id res chain seq x y z
N MET A 1 2.48 7.85 21.19
CA MET A 1 2.48 6.46 21.68
C MET A 1 2.56 5.46 20.52
N ILE A 2 1.59 5.47 19.60
CA ILE A 2 1.55 4.60 18.40
C ILE A 2 2.87 4.55 17.63
N LYS A 3 3.47 5.71 17.29
CA LYS A 3 4.75 5.78 16.56
C LYS A 3 5.91 5.05 17.27
N LYS A 4 5.97 5.12 18.61
CA LYS A 4 7.01 4.45 19.40
C LYS A 4 6.77 2.95 19.47
N GLY A 5 5.52 2.52 19.63
CA GLY A 5 5.15 1.09 19.62
C GLY A 5 5.40 0.44 18.26
N PHE A 6 4.99 1.11 17.17
CA PHE A 6 5.28 0.62 15.82
C PHE A 6 6.79 0.55 15.55
N LYS A 7 7.56 1.57 15.96
CA LYS A 7 9.03 1.53 15.83
C LYS A 7 9.63 0.35 16.61
N ALA A 8 9.22 0.12 17.85
CA ALA A 8 9.72 -1.01 18.64
C ALA A 8 9.41 -2.37 17.98
N LEU A 9 8.22 -2.49 17.36
CA LEU A 9 7.84 -3.69 16.62
C LEU A 9 8.70 -3.88 15.36
N VAL A 10 8.92 -2.82 14.59
CA VAL A 10 9.82 -2.83 13.42
C VAL A 10 11.25 -3.14 13.81
N ASP A 11 11.76 -2.56 14.90
CA ASP A 11 13.13 -2.80 15.37
C ASP A 11 13.33 -4.26 15.82
N ALA A 12 12.27 -4.94 16.27
CA ALA A 12 12.31 -6.34 16.72
C ALA A 12 12.09 -7.38 15.62
N SER A 13 11.24 -7.10 14.62
CA SER A 13 10.82 -8.09 13.61
C SER A 13 10.95 -7.64 12.15
N GLY A 14 11.35 -6.39 11.90
CA GLY A 14 11.34 -5.81 10.56
C GLY A 14 9.95 -5.41 10.07
N TYR A 15 9.90 -4.63 9.00
CA TYR A 15 8.65 -4.01 8.53
C TYR A 15 7.56 -5.01 8.13
N VAL A 16 7.94 -6.08 7.42
CA VAL A 16 6.99 -7.07 6.89
C VAL A 16 6.26 -7.78 8.03
N ASP A 17 7.02 -8.27 9.02
CA ASP A 17 6.43 -9.03 10.12
C ASP A 17 5.76 -8.14 11.15
N ALA A 18 6.24 -6.91 11.34
CA ALA A 18 5.54 -5.91 12.15
C ALA A 18 4.13 -5.60 11.62
N ILE A 19 3.99 -5.40 10.30
CA ILE A 19 2.68 -5.15 9.68
C ILE A 19 1.79 -6.39 9.77
N ARG A 20 2.35 -7.59 9.51
CA ARG A 20 1.60 -8.85 9.60
C ARG A 20 1.07 -9.08 11.03
N PHE A 21 1.88 -8.83 12.05
CA PHE A 21 1.47 -8.96 13.46
C PHE A 21 0.29 -8.05 13.79
N ILE A 22 0.33 -6.78 13.38
CA ILE A 22 -0.78 -5.83 13.62
C ILE A 22 -2.06 -6.32 12.96
N ARG A 23 -1.98 -6.81 11.71
CA ARG A 23 -3.13 -7.34 10.96
C ARG A 23 -3.74 -8.62 11.53
N GLN A 24 -3.02 -9.35 12.39
CA GLN A 24 -3.59 -10.51 13.09
C GLN A 24 -4.45 -10.10 14.29
N LEU A 25 -4.16 -8.94 14.89
CA LEU A 25 -4.89 -8.41 16.04
C LEU A 25 -6.07 -7.53 15.63
N ASP A 26 -5.98 -6.94 14.44
CA ASP A 26 -7.00 -6.06 13.88
C ASP A 26 -7.22 -6.40 12.40
N ASN A 27 -8.48 -6.73 12.06
CA ASN A 27 -8.87 -6.99 10.67
C ASN A 27 -8.88 -5.71 9.80
N GLY A 28 -8.68 -4.54 10.43
CA GLY A 28 -8.87 -3.24 9.83
C GLY A 28 -10.35 -2.87 9.76
N SER A 29 -10.61 -1.68 9.25
CA SER A 29 -11.95 -1.12 9.06
C SER A 29 -12.10 -0.59 7.64
N GLY A 30 -13.34 -0.50 7.17
CA GLY A 30 -13.66 0.01 5.83
C GLY A 30 -13.93 -1.10 4.81
N ASP A 31 -14.36 -0.70 3.63
CA ASP A 31 -14.62 -1.61 2.50
C ASP A 31 -13.60 -1.28 1.41
N TYR A 32 -12.39 -1.83 1.54
CA TYR A 32 -11.31 -1.60 0.58
C TYR A 32 -11.75 -1.91 -0.85
N THR A 33 -12.59 -2.92 -1.05
CA THR A 33 -13.11 -3.27 -2.37
C THR A 33 -13.93 -2.11 -2.93
N LYS A 34 -14.89 -1.55 -2.18
CA LYS A 34 -15.69 -0.40 -2.65
C LYS A 34 -14.86 0.88 -2.77
N GLU A 35 -14.07 1.20 -1.75
CA GLU A 35 -13.27 2.42 -1.67
C GLU A 35 -12.21 2.47 -2.78
N ARG A 36 -11.59 1.33 -3.11
CA ARG A 36 -10.64 1.22 -4.23
C ARG A 36 -11.25 1.68 -5.54
N HIS A 37 -12.52 1.39 -5.81
CA HIS A 37 -13.14 1.80 -7.07
C HIS A 37 -13.43 3.30 -7.13
N GLN A 38 -13.41 4.02 -6.00
CA GLN A 38 -13.58 5.48 -5.97
C GLN A 38 -12.27 6.21 -6.27
N CYS A 39 -11.14 5.65 -5.80
CA CYS A 39 -9.83 6.27 -5.96
C CYS A 39 -9.05 5.74 -7.17
N LEU A 40 -9.34 4.52 -7.63
CA LEU A 40 -8.56 3.77 -8.63
C LEU A 40 -9.27 3.74 -10.00
N VAL A 41 -10.02 4.79 -10.31
CA VAL A 41 -10.49 5.07 -11.66
C VAL A 41 -9.57 6.13 -12.25
N GLN A 42 -8.57 5.70 -13.00
CA GLN A 42 -7.97 6.49 -14.07
C GLN A 42 -7.09 5.57 -14.93
N GLY A 43 -7.33 5.62 -16.23
CA GLY A 43 -6.54 4.91 -17.22
C GLY A 43 -7.09 3.53 -17.58
N THR A 44 -7.35 3.33 -18.86
CA THR A 44 -7.28 2.03 -19.52
C THR A 44 -5.88 1.42 -19.35
N MET A 45 -5.78 0.11 -19.53
CA MET A 45 -4.47 -0.57 -19.54
C MET A 45 -3.52 0.06 -20.57
N ASP A 46 -4.05 0.48 -21.73
CA ASP A 46 -3.26 1.12 -22.78
C ASP A 46 -2.68 2.47 -22.34
N GLU A 47 -3.45 3.29 -21.60
CA GLU A 47 -2.98 4.56 -21.05
C GLU A 47 -1.86 4.34 -20.02
N ILE A 48 -1.98 3.31 -19.18
CA ILE A 48 -0.94 2.94 -18.20
C ILE A 48 0.34 2.49 -18.92
N ILE A 49 0.21 1.64 -19.95
CA ILE A 49 1.36 1.15 -20.73
C ILE A 49 2.04 2.31 -21.46
N ALA A 50 1.26 3.25 -22.03
CA ALA A 50 1.81 4.43 -22.68
C ALA A 50 2.60 5.31 -21.70
N ASP A 51 2.09 5.51 -20.49
CA ASP A 51 2.78 6.31 -19.47
C ASP A 51 4.08 5.66 -19.01
N ILE A 52 4.10 4.33 -18.81
CA ILE A 52 5.31 3.58 -18.47
C ILE A 52 6.38 3.75 -19.57
N LYS A 53 6.01 3.58 -20.85
CA LYS A 53 6.94 3.72 -21.98
C LYS A 53 7.53 5.12 -22.05
N LYS A 54 6.69 6.15 -21.91
CA LYS A 54 7.12 7.55 -21.89
C LYS A 54 8.17 7.82 -20.81
N HIS A 55 7.98 7.26 -19.60
CA HIS A 55 8.95 7.43 -18.52
C HIS A 55 10.26 6.68 -18.77
N GLN A 56 10.23 5.53 -19.45
CA GLN A 56 11.43 4.77 -19.81
C GLN A 56 12.27 5.44 -20.90
N GLU A 57 11.62 6.10 -21.87
CA GLU A 57 12.29 6.84 -22.95
C GLU A 57 12.93 8.15 -22.49
N SER A 58 12.49 8.66 -21.34
CA SER A 58 12.96 9.92 -20.77
C SER A 58 14.12 9.75 -19.77
N ILE A 59 14.69 8.55 -19.66
CA ILE A 59 15.87 8.18 -18.84
C ILE A 59 17.06 7.88 -19.75
#